data_AF-A0A1Z8VXG4-F1
#
_entry.id   AF-A0A1Z8VXG4-F1
#
_cell.length_a   1.000
_cell.length_b   1.000
_cell.length_c   1.000
_cell.angle_alpha   90.00
_cell.angle_beta   90.00
_cell.angle_gamma   90.00
#
_symmetry.space_group_name_H-M   'P 1'
#
loop_
_entity.id
_entity.type
_entity.pdbx_description
1 polymer ?
#
loop_
_entity_poly.entity_id
_entity_poly.type
_entity_poly.pdbx_seq_one_letter_code
_entity_poly.pdbx_strand_id
1 'polypeptide(L)' 'MAKDNVNHPEHYTKDEIECIDAIKSATSEGYQYYLQGVVLKYIWRYRYKHEDRVEDLKKARWYLDKMIKEVGRK' A
#
# COMPACT_ATOMS: atom_id res chain seq x y z
N MET A 1 5.47 -15.53 -17.73
CA MET A 1 5.83 -15.15 -16.35
C MET A 1 4.86 -14.07 -15.92
N ALA A 2 4.07 -14.31 -14.88
CA ALA A 2 2.97 -13.42 -14.49
C ALA A 2 3.53 -12.12 -13.85
N LYS A 3 3.09 -10.96 -14.36
CA LYS A 3 3.41 -9.65 -13.78
C LYS A 3 2.91 -9.57 -12.34
N ASP A 4 3.81 -9.35 -11.40
CA ASP A 4 3.47 -9.13 -9.99
C ASP A 4 3.08 -7.67 -9.74
N ASN A 5 1.86 -7.31 -10.14
CA ASN A 5 1.29 -5.98 -9.93
C ASN A 5 1.02 -5.65 -8.45
N VAL A 6 1.22 -6.62 -7.54
CA VAL A 6 0.99 -6.45 -6.12
C VAL A 6 2.25 -5.93 -5.44
N ASN A 7 3.40 -6.50 -5.76
CA ASN A 7 4.68 -6.08 -5.19
C ASN A 7 5.41 -5.04 -6.05
N HIS A 8 5.19 -5.04 -7.37
CA HIS A 8 5.88 -4.14 -8.32
C HIS A 8 4.95 -3.61 -9.43
N PRO A 9 4.00 -2.72 -9.13
CA PRO A 9 3.24 -2.04 -10.17
C PRO A 9 4.16 -1.16 -11.05
N GLU A 10 4.15 -1.38 -12.37
CA GLU A 10 5.01 -0.75 -13.40
C GLU A 10 5.05 0.79 -13.38
N HIS A 11 4.08 1.42 -12.71
CA HIS A 11 3.88 2.87 -12.71
C HIS A 11 4.51 3.56 -11.49
N TYR A 12 5.11 2.81 -10.57
CA TYR A 12 5.64 3.33 -9.29
C TYR A 12 7.17 3.32 -9.17
N THR A 13 7.88 2.66 -10.08
CA THR A 13 9.35 2.58 -10.14
C THR A 13 9.86 3.36 -11.35
N LYS A 14 10.00 4.69 -11.22
CA LYS A 14 10.66 5.52 -12.24
C LYS A 14 12.13 5.80 -11.91
N ASP A 15 12.54 5.64 -10.64
CA ASP A 15 13.84 6.04 -10.10
C ASP A 15 14.30 5.11 -8.93
N GLU A 16 15.45 5.38 -8.29
CA GLU A 16 16.07 4.56 -7.22
C GLU A 16 15.27 4.46 -5.91
N ILE A 17 14.26 5.32 -5.73
CA ILE A 17 13.47 5.42 -4.49
C ILE A 17 12.04 4.96 -4.77
N GLU A 18 11.58 3.96 -4.01
CA GLU A 18 10.18 3.54 -4.03
C GLU A 18 9.27 4.68 -3.56
N CYS A 19 8.16 4.90 -4.26
CA CYS A 19 7.23 5.99 -3.94
C CYS A 19 6.74 5.96 -2.48
N ILE A 20 6.56 4.77 -1.91
CA ILE A 20 6.15 4.62 -0.52
C ILE A 20 7.21 5.11 0.48
N ASP A 21 8.50 5.00 0.15
CA ASP A 21 9.59 5.47 0.99
C ASP A 21 9.72 7.00 0.90
N ALA A 22 9.49 7.58 -0.28
CA ALA A 22 9.37 9.02 -0.45
C ALA A 22 8.19 9.59 0.37
N ILE A 23 7.02 8.94 0.33
CA ILE A 23 5.86 9.32 1.14
C ILE A 23 6.17 9.22 2.63
N LYS A 24 6.84 8.16 3.06
CA LYS A 24 7.27 8.02 4.45
C LYS A 24 8.17 9.18 4.88
N SER A 25 9.19 9.50 4.08
CA SER A 25 10.09 10.62 4.36
C SER A 25 9.35 11.96 4.41
N ALA A 26 8.39 12.18 3.51
CA ALA A 26 7.64 13.43 3.45
C ALA A 26 6.62 13.60 4.59
N THR A 27 6.09 12.51 5.13
CA THR A 27 4.99 12.53 6.12
C THR A 27 5.44 12.29 7.56
N SER A 28 6.65 11.78 7.79
CA SER A 28 7.21 11.53 9.13
C SER A 28 6.21 10.80 10.04
N GLU A 29 5.82 11.39 11.19
CA GLU A 29 4.84 10.81 12.13
C GLU A 29 3.45 10.60 11.52
N GLY A 30 3.14 11.31 10.43
CA GLY A 30 1.89 11.20 9.69
C GLY A 30 1.82 9.98 8.75
N TYR A 31 2.93 9.26 8.53
CA TYR A 31 2.98 8.13 7.61
C TYR A 31 1.96 7.03 7.94
N GLN A 32 1.71 6.78 9.23
CA GLN A 32 0.69 5.83 9.68
C GLN A 32 -0.72 6.18 9.19
N TYR A 33 -1.07 7.47 9.09
CA TYR A 33 -2.39 7.91 8.63
C TYR A 33 -2.54 7.77 7.11
N TYR A 34 -1.44 7.95 6.37
CA TYR A 34 -1.41 7.59 4.95
C TYR A 34 -1.69 6.10 4.76
N LEU A 35 -0.98 5.23 5.50
CA LEU A 35 -1.20 3.77 5.43
C LEU A 35 -2.64 3.41 5.77
N GLN A 36 -3.20 3.98 6.85
CA GLN A 36 -4.59 3.78 7.26
C GLN A 36 -5.58 4.16 6.16
N GLY A 37 -5.41 5.32 5.53
CA GLY A 37 -6.26 5.76 4.42
C GLY A 37 -6.18 4.82 3.21
N VAL A 38 -4.99 4.30 2.91
CA VAL A 38 -4.80 3.34 1.81
C VAL A 38 -5.45 1.99 2.12
N VAL A 39 -5.33 1.49 3.34
CA VAL A 39 -6.06 0.29 3.80
C VAL A 39 -7.57 0.50 3.63
N LEU A 40 -8.10 1.62 4.13
CA LEU A 40 -9.52 1.96 3.99
C LEU A 40 -9.96 2.00 2.53
N LYS A 41 -9.18 2.64 1.65
CA LYS A 41 -9.44 2.70 0.19
C LYS A 41 -9.65 1.30 -0.40
N TYR A 42 -8.78 0.34 -0.07
CA TYR A 42 -8.87 -1.03 -0.60
C TYR A 42 -10.04 -1.81 0.01
N ILE A 43 -10.27 -1.69 1.33
CA ILE A 43 -11.42 -2.29 2.02
C ILE A 43 -12.76 -1.69 1.58
N TRP A 44 -12.78 -0.42 1.19
CA TRP A 44 -13.99 0.25 0.72
C TRP A 44 -14.38 -0.25 -0.68
N ARG A 45 -13.40 -0.38 -1.59
CA ARG A 45 -13.67 -0.58 -3.03
C ARG A 45 -13.71 -2.04 -3.51
N TYR A 46 -13.20 -3.00 -2.72
CA TYR A 46 -13.01 -4.39 -3.18
C TYR A 46 -14.29 -5.07 -3.66
N ARG A 47 -15.47 -4.61 -3.22
CA ARG A 47 -16.75 -5.21 -3.60
C ARG A 47 -17.23 -4.82 -4.99
N TYR A 48 -16.75 -3.72 -5.55
CA TYR A 48 -17.41 -3.10 -6.71
C TYR A 48 -16.48 -2.50 -7.77
N LYS A 49 -15.16 -2.38 -7.51
CA LYS A 49 -14.26 -1.72 -8.47
C LYS A 49 -13.60 -2.66 -9.49
N HIS A 50 -13.21 -3.87 -9.09
CA HIS A 50 -12.44 -4.79 -9.92
C HIS A 50 -13.05 -6.20 -9.89
N GLU A 51 -12.86 -6.96 -10.97
CA GLU A 51 -13.24 -8.38 -11.04
C GLU A 51 -12.46 -9.22 -10.00
N ASP A 52 -11.16 -8.93 -9.83
CA ASP A 52 -10.34 -9.54 -8.79
C ASP A 52 -10.45 -8.78 -7.45
N ARG A 53 -11.48 -9.16 -6.70
CA ARG A 53 -11.76 -8.67 -5.35
C ARG A 53 -10.70 -9.09 -4.34
N VAL A 54 -10.00 -10.19 -4.60
CA VAL A 54 -8.97 -10.73 -3.70
C VAL A 54 -7.68 -9.91 -3.81
N GLU A 55 -7.36 -9.37 -4.99
CA GLU A 55 -6.22 -8.47 -5.18
C GLU A 55 -6.30 -7.23 -4.29
N ASP A 56 -7.47 -6.59 -4.20
CA ASP A 56 -7.67 -5.44 -3.30
C ASP A 56 -7.49 -5.82 -1.83
N LEU A 57 -7.97 -7.01 -1.41
CA LEU A 57 -7.77 -7.50 -0.04
C LEU A 57 -6.29 -7.81 0.25
N LYS A 58 -5.55 -8.36 -0.73
CA LYS A 58 -4.11 -8.59 -0.62
C LYS A 58 -3.35 -7.26 -0.49
N LYS A 59 -3.72 -6.25 -1.28
CA LYS A 59 -3.17 -4.89 -1.15
C LYS A 59 -3.48 -4.29 0.22
N ALA A 60 -4.71 -4.42 0.71
CA ALA A 60 -5.07 -3.97 2.05
C ALA A 60 -4.20 -4.62 3.13
N ARG A 61 -4.00 -5.95 3.08
CA ARG A 61 -3.11 -6.67 4.00
C ARG A 61 -1.68 -6.14 3.92
N TRP A 62 -1.13 -5.93 2.71
CA TRP A 62 0.23 -5.45 2.54
C TRP A 62 0.45 -4.09 3.22
N TYR A 63 -0.48 -3.13 3.06
CA TYR A 63 -0.41 -1.83 3.73
C TYR A 63 -0.64 -1.95 5.24
N LEU A 64 -1.50 -2.86 5.68
CA LEU A 64 -1.72 -3.14 7.10
C LEU A 64 -0.46 -3.69 7.77
N ASP A 65 0.24 -4.63 7.13
CA ASP A 65 1.49 -5.21 7.65
C ASP A 65 2.59 -4.14 7.78
N LYS A 66 2.67 -3.20 6.83
CA LYS A 66 3.55 -2.03 6.92
C LYS A 66 3.17 -1.12 8.10
N MET A 67 1.87 -0.88 8.31
CA MET A 67 1.37 -0.06 9.41
C MET A 67 1.68 -0.70 10.78
N ILE A 68 1.50 -2.02 10.91
CA ILE A 68 1.88 -2.77 12.12
C ILE A 68 3.37 -2.59 12.42
N LYS A 69 4.24 -2.71 11.40
CA LYS A 69 5.68 -2.48 11.56
C LYS A 69 6.00 -1.04 11.95
N GLU A 70 5.29 -0.06 11.41
CA GLU A 70 5.53 1.35 11.72
C GLU A 70 5.13 1.68 13.17
N VAL A 71 3.97 1.21 13.62
CA VAL A 71 3.47 1.46 14.97
C VAL A 71 4.26 0.67 16.02
N GLY A 72 4.60 -0.59 15.71
CA GLY A 72 5.35 -1.48 16.60
C GLY A 72 6.86 -1.22 16.68
N ARG A 73 7.38 -0.22 15.95
CA ARG A 73 8.77 0.24 16.05
C ARG A 73 9.00 1.25 17.19
N LYS A 74 7.95 1.63 17.91
CA LYS A 74 8.03 2.39 19.15
C LYS A 74 8.52 1.51 20.29
#